data_AF-A0A9J6D2Y7-F1
#
_entry.id   AF-A0A9J6D2Y7-F1
#
_cell.length_a   1.000
_cell.length_b   1.000
_cell.length_c   1.000
_cell.angle_alpha   90.00
_cell.angle_beta   90.00
_cell.angle_gamma   90.00
#
_symmetry.space_group_name_H-M   'P 1'
#
loop_
_entity.id
_entity.type
_entity.pdbx_description
1 polymer ?
#
loop_
_entity_poly.entity_id
_entity_poly.type
_entity_poly.pdbx_seq_one_letter_code
_entity_poly.pdbx_strand_id
1 'polypeptide(L)'
;MLGSGYTGSTMVGGWTEQNPQGSPKYLKLAHYAVSTQTEGETVYNTVLNLTNVATQVVAGVNYNLTFTTAPTNCRVGQVQYSATQCPPAGPVSYQASVPLNQATIPA
;
A
#
# COMPACT_ATOMS: atom_id res chain seq x y z
N MET A 1 -43.75 11.17 -14.75
CA MET A 1 -42.77 10.06 -14.88
C MET A 1 -41.72 10.26 -13.81
N LEU A 2 -41.72 9.41 -12.78
CA LEU A 2 -40.84 9.55 -11.61
C LEU A 2 -39.47 8.91 -11.91
N GLY A 3 -38.42 9.54 -11.38
CA GLY A 3 -37.04 9.42 -11.83
C GLY A 3 -36.30 8.14 -11.45
N SER A 4 -35.21 7.92 -12.16
CA SER A 4 -34.19 6.92 -11.83
C SER A 4 -32.90 7.65 -11.47
N GLY A 5 -32.72 7.90 -10.18
CA GLY A 5 -31.41 8.18 -9.62
C GLY A 5 -30.63 6.87 -9.59
N TYR A 6 -29.55 6.78 -10.36
CA TYR A 6 -28.59 5.69 -10.24
C TYR A 6 -27.87 5.86 -8.90
N THR A 7 -28.38 5.21 -7.84
CA THR A 7 -27.58 4.99 -6.63
C THR A 7 -26.49 4.00 -7.01
N GLY A 8 -25.27 4.48 -7.21
CA GLY A 8 -24.09 3.64 -7.29
C GLY A 8 -23.97 2.85 -5.99
N SER A 9 -24.43 1.60 -6.01
CA SER A 9 -24.29 0.68 -4.90
C SER A 9 -22.81 0.36 -4.72
N THR A 10 -22.11 1.13 -3.89
CA THR A 10 -20.90 0.61 -3.24
C THR A 10 -21.37 -0.55 -2.39
N MET A 11 -21.22 -1.79 -2.88
CA MET A 11 -21.55 -2.97 -2.09
C MET A 11 -20.69 -2.96 -0.84
N VAL A 12 -21.29 -2.57 0.29
CA VAL A 12 -20.63 -2.58 1.60
C VAL A 12 -20.30 -4.04 1.92
N GLY A 13 -19.03 -4.32 2.21
CA GLY A 13 -18.55 -5.65 2.63
C GLY A 13 -17.70 -6.43 1.62
N GLY A 14 -17.71 -6.10 0.33
CA GLY A 14 -16.89 -6.77 -0.70
C GLY A 14 -15.57 -6.06 -1.01
N TRP A 15 -14.57 -6.79 -1.51
CA TRP A 15 -13.39 -6.18 -2.14
C TRP A 15 -13.76 -5.60 -3.50
N THR A 16 -13.33 -4.37 -3.75
CA THR A 16 -13.49 -3.66 -5.03
C THR A 16 -12.11 -3.32 -5.55
N GLU A 17 -11.79 -3.76 -6.77
CA GLU A 17 -10.56 -3.36 -7.45
C GLU A 17 -10.54 -1.86 -7.73
N GLN A 18 -9.38 -1.25 -7.57
CA GLN A 18 -9.15 0.17 -7.80
C GLN A 18 -8.03 0.35 -8.83
N ASN A 19 -8.02 1.51 -9.48
CA ASN A 19 -6.88 1.92 -10.28
C ASN A 19 -5.68 2.19 -9.33
N PRO A 20 -4.53 1.50 -9.47
CA PRO A 20 -3.35 1.73 -8.63
C PRO A 20 -2.81 3.16 -8.68
N GLN A 21 -3.00 3.86 -9.80
CA GLN A 21 -2.61 5.26 -9.99
C GLN A 21 -3.76 6.25 -9.67
N GLY A 22 -4.93 5.73 -9.29
CA GLY A 22 -6.12 6.53 -9.01
C GLY A 22 -6.02 7.39 -7.75
N SER A 23 -5.09 7.10 -6.83
CA SER A 23 -4.84 7.91 -5.65
C SER A 23 -3.39 7.84 -5.17
N PRO A 24 -2.74 8.98 -4.86
CA PRO A 24 -1.40 8.97 -4.25
C PRO A 24 -1.40 8.33 -2.85
N LYS A 25 -2.57 8.16 -2.22
CA LYS A 25 -2.71 7.45 -0.95
C LYS A 25 -2.20 6.02 -1.05
N TYR A 26 -2.44 5.32 -2.16
CA TYR A 26 -2.08 3.90 -2.28
C TYR A 26 -0.57 3.70 -2.27
N LEU A 27 0.18 4.56 -2.95
CA LEU A 27 1.65 4.51 -2.93
C LEU A 27 2.20 4.85 -1.55
N LYS A 28 1.62 5.83 -0.84
CA LYS A 28 1.99 6.13 0.55
C LYS A 28 1.77 4.94 1.49
N LEU A 29 0.65 4.25 1.34
CA LEU A 29 0.34 3.05 2.12
C LEU A 29 1.30 1.89 1.82
N ALA A 30 1.70 1.71 0.56
CA ALA A 30 2.71 0.72 0.19
C ALA A 30 4.07 1.06 0.84
N HIS A 31 4.47 2.34 0.85
CA HIS A 31 5.68 2.78 1.54
C HIS A 31 5.60 2.60 3.06
N TYR A 32 4.42 2.83 3.66
CA TYR A 32 4.18 2.54 5.07
C TYR A 32 4.30 1.04 5.39
N ALA A 33 3.81 0.17 4.51
CA ALA A 33 3.94 -1.27 4.69
C ALA A 33 5.40 -1.72 4.75
N VAL A 34 6.23 -1.30 3.78
CA VAL A 34 7.66 -1.66 3.77
C VAL A 34 8.47 -0.98 4.89
N SER A 35 7.99 0.14 5.43
CA SER A 35 8.67 0.81 6.55
C SER A 35 8.40 0.15 7.91
N THR A 36 7.33 -0.63 8.02
CA THR A 36 6.90 -1.27 9.27
C THR A 36 7.14 -2.77 9.30
N GLN A 37 7.13 -3.43 8.14
CA GLN A 37 7.36 -4.87 8.01
C GLN A 37 8.83 -5.18 7.76
N THR A 38 9.67 -4.92 8.78
CA THR A 38 11.13 -5.10 8.70
C THR A 38 11.65 -6.29 9.51
N GLU A 39 10.75 -7.15 9.99
CA GLU A 39 11.16 -8.32 10.76
C GLU A 39 12.03 -9.25 9.90
N GLY A 40 13.21 -9.60 10.40
CA GLY A 40 14.18 -10.40 9.67
C GLY A 40 15.01 -9.64 8.61
N GLU A 41 14.74 -8.35 8.39
CA GLU A 41 15.45 -7.54 7.40
C GLU A 41 16.60 -6.74 8.04
N THR A 42 17.75 -6.70 7.36
CA THR A 42 18.92 -5.91 7.80
C THR A 42 18.92 -4.50 7.20
N VAL A 43 18.28 -4.34 6.04
CA VAL A 43 18.08 -3.08 5.33
C VAL A 43 16.61 -2.93 4.96
N TYR A 44 16.14 -1.70 4.82
CA TYR A 44 14.79 -1.47 4.31
C TYR A 44 14.68 -1.92 2.86
N ASN A 45 13.54 -2.52 2.52
CA ASN A 45 13.06 -2.57 1.15
C ASN A 45 12.29 -1.28 0.82
N THR A 46 12.27 -0.91 -0.45
CA THR A 46 11.48 0.22 -0.95
C THR A 46 10.56 -0.21 -2.07
N VAL A 47 9.45 0.51 -2.23
CA VAL A 47 8.45 0.23 -3.28
C VAL A 47 8.97 0.74 -4.62
N LEU A 48 8.91 -0.12 -5.64
CA LEU A 48 9.24 0.24 -7.01
C LEU A 48 8.01 0.54 -7.85
N ASN A 49 7.03 -0.38 -7.82
CA ASN A 49 5.82 -0.24 -8.62
C ASN A 49 4.61 -0.82 -7.88
N LEU A 50 3.53 -0.06 -7.81
CA LEU A 50 2.24 -0.51 -7.27
C LEU A 50 1.42 -1.11 -8.41
N THR A 51 1.21 -2.42 -8.36
CA THR A 51 0.62 -3.20 -9.46
C THR A 51 -0.86 -3.51 -9.27
N ASN A 52 -1.32 -3.64 -8.03
CA ASN A 52 -2.74 -3.86 -7.73
C ASN A 52 -3.17 -3.12 -6.45
N VAL A 53 -4.43 -2.66 -6.46
CA VAL A 53 -5.10 -2.13 -5.29
C VAL A 53 -6.52 -2.68 -5.26
N ALA A 54 -6.90 -3.25 -4.13
CA ALA A 54 -8.29 -3.52 -3.81
C ALA A 54 -8.67 -2.84 -2.49
N THR A 55 -9.91 -2.37 -2.40
CA THR A 55 -10.45 -1.75 -1.18
C THR A 55 -11.71 -2.46 -0.73
N GLN A 56 -11.93 -2.52 0.57
CA GLN A 56 -13.18 -3.03 1.15
C GLN A 56 -13.67 -2.02 2.19
N VAL A 57 -14.92 -1.58 2.03
CA VAL A 57 -15.57 -0.68 3.00
C VAL A 57 -16.15 -1.50 4.15
N VAL A 58 -15.73 -1.17 5.37
CA VAL A 58 -16.15 -1.76 6.65
C VAL A 58 -16.49 -0.62 7.62
N ALA A 59 -16.21 -0.74 8.94
CA ALA A 59 -16.13 0.39 9.86
C ALA A 59 -14.82 1.19 9.64
N GLY A 60 -14.59 1.63 8.41
CA GLY A 60 -13.31 2.12 7.89
C GLY A 60 -13.07 1.61 6.46
N VAL A 61 -11.81 1.63 6.02
CA VAL A 61 -11.42 1.06 4.72
C VAL A 61 -10.26 0.10 4.93
N ASN A 62 -10.45 -1.14 4.47
CA ASN A 62 -9.33 -2.07 4.28
C ASN A 62 -8.76 -1.88 2.88
N TYR A 63 -7.45 -2.02 2.78
CA TYR A 63 -6.68 -1.99 1.54
C TYR A 63 -6.00 -3.34 1.37
N ASN A 64 -5.90 -3.81 0.14
CA ASN A 64 -5.01 -4.89 -0.25
C ASN A 64 -4.15 -4.36 -1.39
N LEU A 65 -2.85 -4.24 -1.14
CA LEU A 65 -1.90 -3.61 -2.06
C LEU A 65 -0.93 -4.66 -2.56
N THR A 66 -0.77 -4.77 -3.87
CA THR A 66 0.31 -5.55 -4.47
C THR A 66 1.33 -4.63 -5.12
N PHE A 67 2.60 -4.82 -4.80
CA PHE A 67 3.69 -3.99 -5.32
C PHE A 67 5.00 -4.76 -5.40
N THR A 68 5.90 -4.31 -6.27
CA THR A 68 7.27 -4.82 -6.33
C THR A 68 8.21 -4.02 -5.43
N THR A 69 9.20 -4.69 -4.86
CA THR A 69 10.20 -4.09 -3.97
C THR A 69 11.61 -4.23 -4.51
N ALA A 70 12.52 -3.40 -3.99
CA ALA A 70 13.96 -3.58 -4.12
C ALA A 70 14.66 -3.20 -2.80
N PRO A 71 15.82 -3.79 -2.51
CA PRO A 71 16.59 -3.44 -1.32
C PRO A 71 17.14 -2.01 -1.45
N THR A 72 17.29 -1.36 -0.31
CA THR A 72 17.96 -0.06 -0.18
C THR A 72 19.29 -0.22 0.54
N ASN A 73 20.05 0.87 0.68
CA ASN A 73 21.22 0.94 1.56
C ASN A 73 20.89 1.43 2.98
N CYS A 74 19.61 1.70 3.29
CA CYS A 74 19.19 2.15 4.60
C CYS A 74 19.09 0.98 5.58
N ARG A 75 19.91 0.99 6.63
CA ARG A 75 19.89 -0.06 7.66
C ARG A 75 18.73 0.13 8.64
N VAL A 76 18.00 -0.95 8.89
CA VAL A 76 16.90 -0.98 9.85
C VAL A 76 17.44 -0.64 11.25
N GLY A 77 16.74 0.24 11.97
CA GLY A 77 17.13 0.68 13.32
C GLY A 77 18.27 1.72 13.38
N GLN A 78 18.95 2.01 12.27
CA GLN A 78 19.97 3.07 12.20
C GLN A 78 19.44 4.38 11.60
N VAL A 79 18.51 4.27 10.66
CA VAL A 79 17.88 5.43 10.01
C VAL A 79 16.37 5.23 10.01
N GLN A 80 15.63 6.34 9.96
CA GLN A 80 14.19 6.30 9.70
C GLN A 80 13.96 6.15 8.20
N TYR A 81 13.07 5.24 7.83
CA TYR A 81 12.73 5.04 6.42
C TYR A 81 11.97 6.23 5.84
N SER A 82 12.36 6.64 4.64
CA SER A 82 11.51 7.41 3.73
C SER A 82 11.82 7.04 2.28
N ALA A 83 10.81 7.12 1.42
CA ALA A 83 10.97 6.79 -0.01
C ALA A 83 12.05 7.62 -0.70
N THR A 84 12.26 8.86 -0.26
CA THR A 84 13.24 9.80 -0.85
C THR A 84 14.65 9.62 -0.29
N GLN A 85 14.79 9.28 0.99
CA GLN A 85 16.11 9.09 1.62
C GLN A 85 16.64 7.66 1.49
N CYS A 86 15.74 6.70 1.25
CA CYS A 86 16.05 5.29 1.04
C CYS A 86 15.69 4.86 -0.40
N PRO A 87 16.43 5.36 -1.41
CA PRO A 87 16.21 4.95 -2.79
C PRO A 87 16.61 3.48 -3.01
N PRO A 88 16.07 2.85 -4.07
CA PRO A 88 16.47 1.49 -4.42
C PRO A 88 17.95 1.44 -4.78
N ALA A 89 18.65 0.43 -4.26
CA ALA A 89 20.09 0.24 -4.45
C ALA A 89 20.43 -1.10 -5.14
N GLY A 90 19.42 -1.91 -5.44
CA GLY A 90 19.58 -3.21 -6.08
C GLY A 90 18.46 -3.52 -7.08
N PRO A 91 18.48 -4.71 -7.69
CA PRO A 91 17.42 -5.15 -8.60
C PRO A 91 16.09 -5.34 -7.87
N VAL A 92 15.02 -5.53 -8.65
CA VAL A 92 13.74 -6.00 -8.12
C VAL A 92 13.97 -7.26 -7.30
N SER A 93 13.49 -7.27 -6.06
CA SER A 93 13.66 -8.39 -5.13
C SER A 93 12.48 -9.35 -5.21
N TYR A 94 11.28 -8.88 -4.86
CA TYR A 94 10.07 -9.68 -4.86
C TYR A 94 8.81 -8.82 -5.04
N GLN A 95 7.67 -9.49 -5.22
CA GLN A 95 6.36 -8.87 -5.18
C GLN A 95 5.73 -9.13 -3.82
N ALA A 96 5.31 -8.06 -3.14
CA ALA A 96 4.61 -8.10 -1.87
C ALA A 96 3.10 -7.90 -2.10
N SER A 97 2.28 -8.63 -1.36
CA SER A 97 0.84 -8.39 -1.25
C SER A 97 0.50 -8.16 0.22
N VAL A 98 0.07 -6.94 0.55
CA VAL A 98 -0.10 -6.49 1.94
C VAL A 98 -1.53 -6.03 2.18
N PRO A 99 -2.28 -6.72 3.08
CA PRO A 99 -3.51 -6.18 3.61
C PRO A 99 -3.22 -5.11 4.67
N LEU A 100 -3.88 -3.96 4.58
CA LEU A 100 -3.82 -2.88 5.56
C LEU A 100 -5.23 -2.49 5.99
N ASN A 101 -5.41 -2.25 7.29
CA ASN A 101 -6.65 -1.69 7.83
C ASN A 101 -6.42 -0.23 8.20
N GLN A 102 -7.24 0.70 7.66
CA GLN A 102 -7.11 2.12 8.00
C GLN A 102 -7.20 2.40 9.50
N ALA A 103 -7.97 1.63 10.26
CA ALA A 103 -8.10 1.80 11.70
C ALA A 103 -6.80 1.50 12.48
N THR A 104 -5.85 0.78 11.88
CA THR A 104 -4.55 0.43 12.50
C THR A 104 -3.38 1.22 11.92
N ILE A 105 -3.61 2.05 10.90
CA ILE A 105 -2.59 2.93 10.33
C ILE A 105 -2.54 4.21 11.17
N PRO A 106 -1.38 4.61 11.71
CA PRO A 106 -1.23 5.87 12.44
C PRO A 106 -1.71 7.05 11.60
N ALA A 107 -2.36 8.03 12.26
CA ALA A 107 -2.87 9.24 11.64
C ALA A 107 -1.75 10.19 11.17
#